data_AF-A0A8U0W791-F1
#
_entry.id   AF-A0A8U0W791-F1
#
_cell.length_a   1.000
_cell.length_b   1.000
_cell.length_c   1.000
_cell.angle_alpha   90.00
_cell.angle_beta   90.00
_cell.angle_gamma   90.00
#
_symmetry.space_group_name_H-M   'P 1'
#
loop_
_entity.id
_entity.type
_entity.pdbx_description
1 polymer ?
#
loop_
_entity_poly.entity_id
_entity_poly.type
_entity_poly.pdbx_seq_one_letter_code
_entity_poly.pdbx_strand_id
1 'polypeptide(L)'
;MRARVNRSYTRVTASPSTLRREYQRQTGYAASSNPFFNFYYGVGQKVCASRGDLWKTMSDDEKESYRTMAKEEKRLKRLRRNRKGVTKSLRKRRNNSRARLQELLNS
;
A
#
# COMPACT_ATOMS: atom_id res chain seq x y z
N MET A 1 -9.98 31.44 -27.13
CA MET A 1 -9.03 30.35 -27.43
C MET A 1 -8.82 29.52 -26.16
N ARG A 2 -9.16 28.22 -26.15
CA ARG A 2 -8.97 27.34 -24.98
C ARG A 2 -7.53 26.84 -24.97
N ALA A 3 -6.78 27.19 -23.93
CA ALA A 3 -5.41 26.69 -23.74
C ALA A 3 -5.41 25.16 -23.63
N ARG A 4 -4.66 24.49 -24.51
CA ARG A 4 -4.35 23.06 -24.37
C ARG A 4 -3.51 22.90 -23.12
N VAL A 5 -4.05 22.19 -22.12
CA VAL A 5 -3.29 21.71 -20.98
C VAL A 5 -2.25 20.72 -21.52
N ASN A 6 -0.99 21.18 -21.64
CA ASN A 6 0.14 20.30 -21.91
C ASN A 6 0.25 19.33 -20.74
N ARG A 7 -0.20 18.10 -20.96
CA ARG A 7 -0.08 17.00 -20.02
C ARG A 7 1.38 16.54 -20.07
N SER A 8 2.24 17.25 -19.36
CA SER A 8 3.65 16.89 -19.20
C SER A 8 3.72 15.43 -18.76
N TYR A 9 4.24 14.57 -19.64
CA TYR A 9 4.53 13.18 -19.34
C TYR A 9 5.74 13.19 -18.40
N THR A 10 5.49 13.43 -17.11
CA THR A 10 6.50 13.23 -16.07
C THR A 10 6.97 11.79 -16.20
N ARG A 11 8.27 11.58 -16.42
CA ARG A 11 8.87 10.24 -16.42
C ARG A 11 8.52 9.62 -15.07
N VAL A 12 7.49 8.79 -15.08
CA VAL A 12 7.07 8.03 -13.93
C VAL A 12 8.20 7.04 -13.69
N THR A 13 9.12 7.39 -12.80
CA THR A 13 10.01 6.39 -12.26
C THR A 13 9.12 5.29 -11.71
N ALA A 14 9.37 4.05 -12.12
CA ALA A 14 8.62 2.86 -11.72
C ALA A 14 8.87 2.52 -10.23
N SER A 15 8.83 3.53 -9.36
CA SER A 15 8.89 3.35 -7.92
C SER A 15 7.74 2.44 -7.50
N PRO A 16 7.97 1.48 -6.58
CA PRO A 16 6.93 0.58 -6.08
C PRO A 16 5.68 1.32 -5.57
N SER A 17 5.89 2.52 -5.01
CA SER A 17 4.82 3.38 -4.52
C SER A 17 3.93 3.93 -5.64
N THR A 18 4.52 4.31 -6.78
CA THR A 18 3.80 4.80 -7.94
C THR A 18 3.05 3.67 -8.64
N LEU A 19 3.68 2.52 -8.85
CA LEU A 19 3.01 1.33 -9.41
C LEU A 19 1.75 0.98 -8.62
N ARG A 20 1.87 0.95 -7.29
CA ARG A 20 0.75 0.69 -6.39
C ARG A 20 -0.37 1.73 -6.50
N ARG A 21 -0.03 3.02 -6.64
CA ARG A 21 -1.00 4.11 -6.77
C ARG A 21 -1.72 4.08 -8.12
N GLU A 22 -0.99 3.89 -9.21
CA GLU A 22 -1.59 3.81 -10.55
C GLU A 22 -2.48 2.56 -10.67
N TYR A 23 -2.05 1.43 -10.12
CA TYR A 23 -2.86 0.23 -10.01
C TYR A 23 -4.21 0.49 -9.32
N GLN A 24 -4.20 1.21 -8.18
CA GLN A 24 -5.43 1.59 -7.48
C GLN A 24 -6.33 2.49 -8.33
N ARG A 25 -5.74 3.44 -9.08
CA ARG A 25 -6.49 4.34 -9.97
C ARG A 25 -7.14 3.59 -11.13
N GLN A 26 -6.43 2.62 -11.72
CA GLN A 26 -6.89 1.89 -12.90
C GLN A 26 -7.92 0.82 -12.55
N THR A 27 -7.69 0.09 -11.46
CA THR A 27 -8.54 -1.06 -11.09
C THR A 27 -9.66 -0.68 -10.13
N GLY A 28 -9.54 0.44 -9.41
CA GLY A 28 -10.42 0.80 -8.30
C GLY A 28 -10.17 -0.02 -7.03
N TYR A 29 -9.29 -1.02 -7.07
CA TYR A 29 -9.00 -1.91 -5.95
C TYR A 29 -7.73 -1.52 -5.22
N ALA A 30 -7.75 -1.62 -3.90
CA ALA A 30 -6.54 -1.50 -3.09
C ALA A 30 -5.56 -2.64 -3.44
N ALA A 31 -4.28 -2.29 -3.60
CA ALA A 31 -3.23 -3.31 -3.72
C ALA A 31 -3.21 -4.24 -2.50
N SER A 32 -3.08 -5.53 -2.79
CA SER A 32 -2.96 -6.62 -1.84
C SER A 32 -1.49 -6.95 -1.56
N SER A 33 -1.27 -7.57 -0.40
CA SER A 33 0.01 -8.15 -0.02
C SER A 33 0.31 -9.47 -0.74
N ASN A 34 -0.66 -10.02 -1.46
CA ASN A 34 -0.47 -11.20 -2.30
C ASN A 34 -0.42 -10.75 -3.77
N PRO A 35 0.67 -11.07 -4.51
CA PRO A 35 0.80 -10.69 -5.92
C PRO A 35 -0.29 -11.28 -6.81
N PHE A 36 -0.78 -12.49 -6.52
CA PHE A 36 -1.83 -13.12 -7.31
C PHE A 36 -3.14 -12.32 -7.27
N PHE A 37 -3.53 -11.79 -6.11
CA PHE A 37 -4.73 -10.95 -6.02
C PHE A 37 -4.54 -9.63 -6.78
N ASN A 38 -3.34 -9.06 -6.79
CA ASN A 38 -3.06 -7.86 -7.60
C ASN A 38 -3.22 -8.15 -9.09
N PHE A 39 -2.73 -9.30 -9.55
CA PHE A 39 -3.00 -9.76 -10.91
C PHE A 39 -4.49 -9.96 -11.16
N TYR A 40 -5.16 -10.69 -10.27
CA TYR A 40 -6.56 -11.07 -10.40
C TYR A 40 -7.51 -9.88 -10.60
N TYR A 41 -7.30 -8.79 -9.86
CA TYR A 41 -8.07 -7.56 -10.03
C TYR A 41 -7.51 -6.67 -11.15
N GLY A 42 -6.21 -6.74 -11.44
CA GLY A 42 -5.55 -6.05 -12.54
C GLY A 42 -6.05 -6.44 -13.92
N VAL A 43 -6.29 -7.74 -14.17
CA VAL A 43 -6.83 -8.22 -15.45
C VAL A 43 -8.36 -8.04 -15.58
N GLY A 44 -9.04 -7.65 -14.51
CA GLY A 44 -10.48 -7.40 -14.48
C GLY A 44 -11.34 -8.68 -14.64
N GLN A 45 -12.66 -8.53 -14.54
CA GLN A 45 -13.62 -9.65 -14.58
C GLN A 45 -13.66 -10.40 -15.93
N LYS A 46 -13.12 -9.83 -17.01
CA LYS A 46 -13.29 -10.33 -18.39
C LYS A 46 -12.56 -11.63 -18.70
N VAL A 47 -11.57 -12.01 -17.89
CA VAL A 47 -10.84 -13.29 -18.05
C VAL A 47 -11.44 -14.27 -17.04
N CYS A 48 -12.58 -14.93 -17.30
CA CYS A 48 -13.35 -15.58 -16.23
C CYS A 48 -12.96 -17.05 -15.92
N ALA A 49 -12.48 -17.82 -16.90
CA ALA A 49 -12.30 -19.28 -16.69
C ALA A 49 -10.85 -19.74 -16.45
N SER A 50 -9.83 -18.96 -16.81
CA SER A 50 -8.44 -19.44 -16.87
C SER A 50 -7.41 -18.58 -16.12
N ARG A 51 -7.81 -17.69 -15.20
CA ARG A 51 -6.85 -16.78 -14.52
C ARG A 51 -5.75 -17.50 -13.77
N GLY A 52 -6.07 -18.63 -13.15
CA GLY A 52 -5.07 -19.44 -12.44
C GLY A 52 -4.01 -19.98 -13.39
N ASP A 53 -4.43 -20.47 -14.55
CA ASP A 53 -3.52 -21.02 -15.54
C ASP A 53 -2.77 -19.93 -16.30
N LEU A 54 -3.42 -18.81 -16.61
CA LEU A 54 -2.77 -17.62 -17.14
C LEU A 54 -1.68 -17.12 -16.18
N TRP A 55 -1.97 -17.04 -14.89
CA TRP A 55 -0.95 -16.69 -13.89
C TRP A 55 0.20 -17.71 -13.88
N LYS A 56 -0.05 -19.01 -14.04
CA LYS A 56 1.02 -20.00 -14.10
C LYS A 56 1.89 -19.83 -15.35
N THR A 57 1.27 -19.57 -16.51
CA THR A 57 1.97 -19.41 -17.79
C THR A 57 2.70 -18.08 -17.94
N MET A 58 2.29 -17.05 -17.19
CA MET A 58 2.99 -15.75 -17.19
C MET A 58 4.44 -15.89 -16.74
N SER A 59 5.32 -15.19 -17.43
CA SER A 59 6.74 -15.08 -17.10
C SER A 59 6.95 -14.36 -15.76
N ASP A 60 8.14 -14.53 -15.17
CA ASP A 60 8.49 -13.85 -13.92
C ASP A 60 8.54 -12.33 -14.07
N ASP A 61 8.93 -11.82 -15.25
CA ASP A 61 8.98 -10.39 -15.55
C ASP A 61 7.59 -9.76 -15.56
N GLU A 62 6.61 -10.43 -16.17
CA GLU A 62 5.21 -9.98 -16.15
C GLU A 62 4.62 -10.00 -14.73
N LYS A 63 5.06 -10.98 -13.91
CA LYS A 63 4.69 -11.08 -12.50
C LYS A 63 5.37 -10.03 -11.63
N GLU A 64 6.50 -9.47 -12.04
CA GLU A 64 7.33 -8.62 -11.17
C GLU A 64 6.63 -7.32 -10.77
N SER A 65 5.81 -6.76 -11.66
CA SER A 65 4.99 -5.59 -11.33
C SER A 65 4.02 -5.89 -10.17
N TYR A 66 3.34 -7.03 -10.21
CA TYR A 66 2.41 -7.46 -9.16
C TYR A 66 3.12 -7.84 -7.86
N ARG A 67 4.32 -8.43 -7.95
CA ARG A 67 5.21 -8.73 -6.82
C ARG A 67 5.72 -7.48 -6.14
N THR A 68 6.13 -6.49 -6.93
CA THR A 68 6.63 -5.20 -6.44
C THR A 68 5.56 -4.47 -5.63
N MET A 69 4.33 -4.42 -6.14
CA MET A 69 3.19 -3.85 -5.40
C MET A 69 2.90 -4.60 -4.11
N ALA A 70 2.96 -5.94 -4.14
CA ALA A 70 2.74 -6.78 -2.97
C ALA A 70 3.81 -6.58 -1.88
N LYS A 71 5.09 -6.48 -2.28
CA LYS A 71 6.21 -6.15 -1.37
C LYS A 71 5.98 -4.78 -0.72
N GLU A 72 5.60 -3.77 -1.51
CA GLU A 72 5.35 -2.42 -0.99
C GLU A 72 4.17 -2.39 -0.02
N GLU A 73 3.07 -3.07 -0.33
CA GLU A 73 1.93 -3.15 0.59
C GLU A 73 2.29 -3.87 1.90
N LYS A 74 3.12 -4.93 1.85
CA LYS A 74 3.67 -5.57 3.06
C LYS A 74 4.51 -4.60 3.88
N ARG A 75 5.37 -3.80 3.24
CA ARG A 75 6.19 -2.77 3.89
C ARG A 75 5.30 -1.74 4.60
N LEU A 76 4.27 -1.25 3.91
CA LEU A 76 3.33 -0.28 4.47
C LEU A 76 2.51 -0.85 5.64
N LYS A 77 2.06 -2.10 5.57
CA LYS A 77 1.37 -2.76 6.69
C LYS A 77 2.27 -2.87 7.92
N ARG A 78 3.54 -3.24 7.74
CA ARG A 78 4.54 -3.27 8.84
C ARG A 78 4.72 -1.88 9.45
N LEU A 79 4.93 -0.85 8.61
CA LEU A 79 5.07 0.53 9.06
C LEU A 79 3.84 1.03 9.83
N ARG A 80 2.63 0.71 9.37
CA ARG A 80 1.37 1.06 10.05
C ARG A 80 1.25 0.40 11.42
N ARG A 81 1.66 -0.87 11.57
CA ARG A 81 1.69 -1.57 12.86
C ARG A 81 2.67 -0.90 13.82
N ASN A 82 3.87 -0.58 13.35
CA ASN A 82 4.89 0.08 14.16
C ASN A 82 4.41 1.45 14.66
N ARG A 83 3.80 2.26 13.79
CA ARG A 83 3.22 3.57 14.18
C ARG A 83 2.16 3.42 15.28
N LYS A 84 1.28 2.42 15.20
CA LYS A 84 0.28 2.16 16.25
C LYS A 84 0.90 1.75 17.58
N GLY A 85 2.00 1.01 17.56
CA GLY A 85 2.75 0.67 18.78
C GLY A 85 3.34 1.91 19.45
N VAL A 86 3.97 2.78 18.65
CA VAL A 86 4.57 4.04 19.14
C VAL A 86 3.51 4.99 19.72
N THR A 87 2.36 5.17 19.06
CA THR A 87 1.32 6.07 19.59
C THR A 87 0.73 5.55 20.90
N LYS A 88 0.54 4.23 21.04
CA LYS A 88 0.11 3.61 22.30
C LYS A 88 1.13 3.79 23.41
N SER A 89 2.41 3.55 23.15
CA SER A 89 3.46 3.69 24.16
C SER A 89 3.61 5.13 24.64
N LEU A 90 3.54 6.11 23.72
CA LEU A 90 3.55 7.54 24.06
C LEU A 90 2.37 7.93 24.95
N ARG A 91 1.16 7.45 24.64
CA ARG A 91 -0.03 7.70 25.46
C ARG A 91 0.14 7.11 26.87
N LYS A 92 0.66 5.89 26.99
CA LYS A 92 0.94 5.25 28.29
C LYS A 92 1.96 6.06 29.11
N ARG A 93 3.08 6.47 28.49
CA ARG A 93 4.09 7.31 29.15
C ARG A 93 3.50 8.61 29.67
N ARG A 94 2.67 9.29 28.86
CA ARG A 94 2.01 10.55 29.25
C ARG A 94 1.03 10.38 30.40
N ASN A 95 0.30 9.27 30.45
CA ASN A 95 -0.63 8.99 31.54
C ASN A 95 0.13 8.69 32.84
N ASN A 96 1.20 7.89 32.76
CA ASN A 96 2.04 7.57 33.92
C ASN A 96 2.73 8.83 34.48
N SER A 97 3.23 9.72 33.61
CA SER A 97 3.81 10.99 34.07
C SER A 97 2.76 11.88 34.74
N ARG A 98 1.53 11.93 34.21
CA ARG A 98 0.42 12.66 34.84
C ARG A 98 0.05 12.10 36.20
N ALA A 99 -0.03 10.78 36.35
CA ALA A 99 -0.34 10.14 37.63
C ALA A 99 0.71 10.47 38.70
N ARG A 100 2.00 10.36 38.35
CA ARG A 100 3.11 10.74 39.25
C ARG A 100 3.05 12.20 39.68
N LEU A 101 2.71 13.11 38.75
CA LEU A 101 2.55 14.53 39.10
C LEU A 101 1.37 14.75 40.05
N GLN A 102 0.27 14.01 39.90
CA GLN A 102 -0.86 14.08 40.84
C GLN A 102 -0.50 13.53 42.22
N GLU A 103 0.24 12.42 42.31
CA GLU A 103 0.74 11.88 43.58
C GLU A 103 1.60 12.91 44.32
N LEU A 104 2.51 13.60 43.62
CA LEU A 104 3.36 14.64 44.21
C LEU A 104 2.60 15.89 44.65
N LEU A 105 1.48 16.21 44.01
CA LEU A 105 0.64 17.36 44.39
C LEU A 105 -0.32 17.05 45.55
N ASN A 106 -0.61 15.77 45.77
CA ASN A 106 -1.51 15.28 46.81
C ASN A 106 -0.76 14.69 48.02
N SER A 107 0.57 14.69 47.99
CA SER A 107 1.46 14.37 49.12
C SER A 107 1.89 15.64 49.82
#